data_AF-A0A7W1P6P3-F1
#
_entry.id   AF-A0A7W1P6P3-F1
#
_cell.length_a   1.000
_cell.length_b   1.000
_cell.length_c   1.000
_cell.angle_alpha   90.00
_cell.angle_beta   90.00
_cell.angle_gamma   90.00
#
_symmetry.space_group_name_H-M   'P 1'
#
loop_
_entity.id
_entity.type
_entity.pdbx_description
1 polymer ?
#
loop_
_entity_poly.entity_id
_entity_poly.type
_entity_poly.pdbx_seq_one_letter_code
_entity_poly.pdbx_strand_id
1 'polypeptide(L)'
;MFLRLFRSAILAVSMCAALVVSTAGQQKPPTHPPAKPIVPGEQTPAPPQQPEKPGTPPQGAPQTGGAPPLVENAYASTYVPLPSRPTLIRNATILTAAGPAIQAGSILLQDGKIAAVGADVAAPPGAFEIDAAGRWITPGIIDTHSHLGVYPMPGIPATSDGNEMTNPNTAEVSAEHAIWPQDPQFELALAGGVTAMHILPGSA
;
A
#
# COMPACT_ATOMS: atom_id res chain seq x y z
N MET A 1 -20.87 6.31 34.26
CA MET A 1 -21.11 4.98 33.64
C MET A 1 -21.59 5.20 32.23
N PHE A 2 -20.73 5.65 31.30
CA PHE A 2 -21.00 5.70 29.85
C PHE A 2 -19.69 6.11 29.16
N LEU A 3 -18.82 5.13 28.89
CA LEU A 3 -17.71 5.28 27.97
C LEU A 3 -17.19 3.91 27.53
N ARG A 4 -17.83 3.30 26.53
CA ARG A 4 -17.27 2.19 25.75
C ARG A 4 -17.86 2.21 24.35
N LEU A 5 -17.02 1.82 23.39
CA LEU A 5 -17.30 1.45 21.99
C LEU A 5 -17.09 2.55 20.93
N PHE A 6 -15.85 3.02 20.82
CA PHE A 6 -15.21 3.15 19.51
C PHE A 6 -14.00 2.22 19.51
N ARG A 7 -14.22 0.95 19.11
CA ARG A 7 -13.14 0.08 18.64
C ARG A 7 -13.14 0.21 17.12
N SER A 8 -12.46 1.24 16.61
CA SER A 8 -12.08 1.26 15.20
C SER A 8 -11.16 0.07 14.95
N ALA A 9 -11.49 -0.69 13.91
CA ALA A 9 -10.70 -1.78 13.38
C ALA A 9 -9.36 -1.22 12.88
N ILE A 10 -8.39 -1.14 13.79
CA ILE A 10 -6.98 -1.14 13.44
C ILE A 10 -6.68 -2.62 13.16
N LEU A 11 -6.88 -3.02 11.91
CA LEU A 11 -6.39 -4.29 11.42
C LEU A 11 -4.88 -4.30 11.68
N ALA A 12 -4.42 -5.23 12.51
CA ALA A 12 -3.04 -5.35 12.90
C ALA A 12 -2.20 -5.63 11.65
N VAL A 13 -1.62 -4.56 11.09
CA VAL A 13 -0.48 -4.64 10.20
C VAL A 13 0.59 -5.40 10.99
N SER A 14 0.79 -6.66 10.66
CA SER A 14 1.98 -7.38 11.05
C SER A 14 3.14 -6.48 10.62
N MET A 15 3.85 -5.90 11.61
CA MET A 15 5.12 -5.21 11.41
C MET A 15 6.12 -6.22 10.87
N CYS A 16 5.98 -6.62 9.61
CA CYS A 16 7.10 -7.03 8.81
C CYS A 16 7.95 -5.77 8.70
N ALA A 17 9.02 -5.72 9.48
CA ALA A 17 10.05 -4.71 9.33
C ALA A 17 10.68 -4.89 7.94
N ALA A 18 10.04 -4.32 6.93
CA ALA A 18 10.61 -4.14 5.62
C ALA A 18 11.64 -3.04 5.78
N LEU A 19 12.87 -3.50 5.98
CA LEU A 19 14.01 -2.68 6.27
C LEU A 19 14.57 -2.16 4.95
N VAL A 20 14.46 -0.87 4.70
CA VAL A 20 15.05 -0.28 3.49
C VAL A 20 16.52 -0.02 3.76
N VAL A 21 17.39 -0.87 3.21
CA VAL A 21 18.84 -0.66 3.22
C VAL A 21 19.21 0.07 1.94
N SER A 22 19.27 1.41 2.01
CA SER A 22 19.61 2.21 0.84
C SER A 22 21.13 2.26 0.62
N THR A 23 21.58 1.91 -0.60
CA THR A 23 22.88 2.34 -1.12
C THR A 23 22.70 3.70 -1.78
N ALA A 24 23.42 4.73 -1.32
CA ALA A 24 23.52 5.99 -2.02
C ALA A 24 24.38 5.82 -3.29
N GLY A 25 23.82 5.17 -4.31
CA GLY A 25 24.36 5.11 -5.67
C GLY A 25 23.46 5.95 -6.56
N GLN A 26 23.95 7.12 -6.98
CA GLN A 26 23.29 7.99 -7.96
C GLN A 26 23.16 7.23 -9.29
N GLN A 27 22.03 6.57 -9.53
CA GLN A 27 21.70 6.03 -10.84
C GLN A 27 21.26 7.17 -11.75
N LYS A 28 22.08 7.46 -12.76
CA LYS A 28 21.77 8.37 -13.85
C LYS A 28 20.47 7.90 -14.54
N PRO A 29 19.45 8.76 -14.70
CA PRO A 29 18.20 8.36 -15.34
C PRO A 29 18.45 7.98 -16.82
N PRO A 30 17.73 6.97 -17.35
CA PRO A 30 17.84 6.60 -18.74
C PRO A 30 17.36 7.74 -19.64
N THR A 31 18.18 8.10 -20.63
CA THR A 31 17.84 9.12 -21.62
C THR A 31 16.89 8.51 -22.65
N HIS A 32 15.61 8.91 -22.63
CA HIS A 32 14.69 8.62 -23.72
C HIS A 32 15.00 9.49 -24.95
N PRO A 33 14.89 8.96 -26.18
CA PRO A 33 14.96 9.78 -27.38
C PRO A 33 13.75 10.73 -27.46
N PRO A 34 13.88 11.91 -28.09
CA PRO A 34 12.80 12.87 -28.20
C PRO A 34 11.62 12.28 -28.97
N ALA A 35 10.40 12.51 -28.46
CA ALA A 35 9.17 12.15 -29.15
C ALA A 35 9.09 12.85 -30.52
N LYS A 36 8.64 12.12 -31.53
CA LYS A 36 8.44 12.65 -32.89
C LYS A 36 7.37 13.76 -32.89
N PRO A 37 7.46 14.76 -33.79
CA PRO A 37 6.48 15.84 -33.86
C PRO A 37 5.09 15.29 -34.23
N ILE A 38 4.07 15.68 -33.46
CA ILE A 38 2.67 15.40 -33.77
C ILE A 38 2.20 16.43 -34.80
N VAL A 39 1.67 15.94 -35.92
CA VAL A 39 1.11 16.74 -37.01
C VAL A 39 -0.23 17.36 -36.55
N PRO A 40 -0.55 18.64 -36.85
CA PRO A 40 -1.82 19.23 -36.43
C PRO A 40 -2.98 18.79 -37.34
N GLY A 41 -4.07 18.31 -36.73
CA GLY A 41 -5.42 18.48 -37.24
C GLY A 41 -6.12 17.24 -37.78
N GLU A 42 -6.86 16.55 -36.91
CA GLU A 42 -8.25 16.21 -37.20
C GLU A 42 -9.02 16.36 -35.88
N GLN A 43 -9.96 17.30 -35.82
CA GLN A 43 -10.83 17.45 -34.66
C GLN A 43 -11.71 16.20 -34.60
N THR A 44 -11.42 15.30 -33.67
CA THR A 44 -12.37 14.28 -33.28
C THR A 44 -13.67 14.99 -32.91
N PRO A 45 -14.82 14.64 -33.52
CA PRO A 45 -16.08 15.24 -33.12
C PRO A 45 -16.29 15.01 -31.62
N ALA A 46 -16.85 16.01 -30.95
CA ALA A 46 -17.24 15.89 -29.56
C ALA A 46 -18.03 14.57 -29.39
N PRO A 47 -17.81 13.80 -28.30
CA PRO A 47 -18.66 12.65 -28.01
C PRO A 47 -20.11 13.13 -28.07
N PRO A 48 -21.03 12.35 -28.66
CA PRO A 48 -22.44 12.69 -28.61
C PRO A 48 -22.80 12.98 -27.16
N GLN A 49 -23.40 14.15 -26.90
CA GLN A 49 -23.96 14.47 -25.59
C GLN A 49 -24.82 13.27 -25.20
N GLN A 50 -24.50 12.67 -24.04
CA GLN A 50 -25.31 11.61 -23.49
C GLN A 50 -26.76 12.10 -23.51
N PRO A 51 -27.72 11.27 -23.96
CA PRO A 51 -29.14 11.60 -23.81
C PRO A 51 -29.35 12.07 -22.38
N GLU A 52 -30.03 13.20 -22.19
CA GLU A 52 -30.42 13.64 -20.85
C GLU A 52 -31.03 12.43 -20.12
N LYS A 53 -30.53 12.16 -18.90
CA LYS A 53 -30.99 11.04 -18.10
C LYS A 53 -32.52 11.06 -18.09
N PRO A 54 -33.20 9.98 -18.50
CA PRO A 54 -34.63 9.84 -18.29
C PRO A 54 -34.93 10.16 -16.82
N GLY A 55 -35.97 10.97 -16.60
CA GLY A 55 -36.36 11.45 -15.28
C GLY A 55 -36.36 10.32 -14.25
N THR A 56 -35.89 10.66 -13.04
CA THR A 56 -35.77 9.77 -11.90
C THR A 56 -36.98 8.81 -11.85
N PRO A 57 -36.78 7.49 -11.99
CA PRO A 57 -37.84 6.53 -11.71
C PRO A 57 -38.37 6.84 -10.31
N PRO A 58 -39.70 6.71 -10.06
CA PRO A 58 -40.22 6.88 -8.71
C PRO A 58 -39.35 6.05 -7.77
N GLN A 59 -38.79 6.71 -6.75
CA GLN A 59 -38.00 6.05 -5.72
C GLN A 59 -38.83 4.88 -5.22
N GLY A 60 -38.43 3.66 -5.59
CA GLY A 60 -39.06 2.45 -5.09
C GLY A 60 -39.10 2.55 -3.58
N ALA A 61 -40.21 2.11 -2.99
CA ALA A 61 -40.39 2.07 -1.54
C ALA A 61 -39.11 1.54 -0.87
N PRO A 62 -38.72 2.08 0.31
CA PRO A 62 -37.55 1.61 1.03
C PRO A 62 -37.59 0.09 1.07
N GLN A 63 -36.56 -0.54 0.48
CA GLN A 63 -36.41 -1.99 0.52
C GLN A 63 -36.35 -2.36 2.00
N THR A 64 -37.46 -2.89 2.53
CA THR A 64 -37.62 -3.27 3.94
C THR A 64 -36.97 -4.62 4.24
N GLY A 65 -36.23 -5.19 3.29
CA GLY A 65 -35.32 -6.28 3.54
C GLY A 65 -34.08 -5.74 4.25
N GLY A 66 -33.97 -5.98 5.54
CA GLY A 66 -32.75 -5.68 6.28
C GLY A 66 -31.53 -6.23 5.53
N ALA A 67 -30.46 -5.43 5.43
CA ALA A 67 -29.21 -5.89 4.85
C ALA A 67 -28.85 -7.26 5.48
N PRO A 68 -28.41 -8.24 4.68
CA PRO A 68 -27.92 -9.49 5.24
C PRO A 68 -26.88 -9.15 6.33
N PRO A 69 -26.91 -9.86 7.47
CA PRO A 69 -26.00 -9.56 8.56
C PRO A 69 -24.57 -9.59 8.03
N LEU A 70 -23.79 -8.54 8.31
CA LEU A 70 -22.38 -8.51 7.98
C LEU A 70 -21.74 -9.75 8.64
N VAL A 71 -21.25 -10.67 7.82
CA VAL A 71 -20.53 -11.84 8.32
C VAL A 71 -19.20 -11.33 8.84
N GLU A 72 -19.06 -11.32 10.16
CA GLU A 72 -17.82 -10.89 10.82
C GLU A 72 -16.66 -11.73 10.28
N ASN A 73 -15.63 -11.06 9.73
CA ASN A 73 -14.46 -11.68 9.11
C ASN A 73 -14.76 -12.60 7.90
N ALA A 74 -15.77 -12.28 7.07
CA ALA A 74 -16.09 -13.03 5.85
C ALA A 74 -14.86 -13.30 4.95
N TYR A 75 -13.90 -12.37 4.93
CA TYR A 75 -12.67 -12.42 4.14
C TYR A 75 -11.42 -12.40 5.02
N ALA A 76 -11.41 -13.17 6.11
CA ALA A 76 -10.22 -13.30 6.95
C ALA A 76 -9.00 -13.74 6.11
N SER A 77 -7.89 -13.01 6.26
CA SER A 77 -6.63 -13.38 5.60
C SER A 77 -6.19 -14.78 6.03
N THR A 78 -5.88 -15.63 5.05
CA THR A 78 -5.27 -16.96 5.25
C THR A 78 -3.75 -16.90 5.26
N TYR A 79 -3.17 -15.70 5.23
CA TYR A 79 -1.72 -15.52 5.15
C TYR A 79 -1.05 -16.06 6.42
N VAL A 80 -0.06 -16.93 6.21
CA VAL A 80 0.87 -17.38 7.24
C VAL A 80 2.26 -16.87 6.84
N PRO A 81 2.97 -16.17 7.73
CA PRO A 81 4.32 -15.69 7.41
C PRO A 81 5.23 -16.87 7.09
N LEU A 82 6.08 -16.68 6.07
CA LEU A 82 7.09 -17.68 5.72
C LEU A 82 8.10 -17.84 6.87
N PRO A 83 8.65 -19.06 7.07
CA PRO A 83 9.72 -19.27 8.03
C PRO A 83 10.89 -18.32 7.77
N SER A 84 11.40 -17.69 8.82
CA SER A 84 12.53 -16.76 8.74
C SER A 84 13.70 -17.23 9.61
N ARG A 85 14.92 -17.19 9.07
CA ARG A 85 16.12 -17.32 9.89
C ARG A 85 16.35 -16.05 10.71
N PRO A 86 16.83 -16.13 11.97
CA PRO A 86 17.28 -14.96 12.71
C PRO A 86 18.30 -14.17 11.87
N THR A 87 18.12 -12.85 11.77
CA THR A 87 18.99 -11.98 10.97
C THR A 87 19.42 -10.78 11.78
N LEU A 88 20.74 -10.60 11.96
CA LEU A 88 21.31 -9.42 12.60
C LEU A 88 21.85 -8.49 11.53
N ILE A 89 21.41 -7.24 11.54
CA ILE A 89 21.92 -6.18 10.67
C ILE A 89 22.70 -5.22 11.57
N ARG A 90 23.99 -5.04 11.34
CA ARG A 90 24.90 -4.34 12.27
C ARG A 90 25.60 -3.13 11.65
N ASN A 91 26.09 -2.25 12.49
CA ASN A 91 26.88 -1.05 12.13
C ASN A 91 26.15 0.00 11.28
N ALA A 92 24.82 0.04 11.30
CA ALA A 92 24.05 1.00 10.52
C ALA A 92 23.80 2.32 11.25
N THR A 93 23.50 3.38 10.51
CA THR A 93 22.81 4.55 11.07
C THR A 93 21.31 4.30 11.03
N ILE A 94 20.70 4.12 12.20
CA ILE A 94 19.29 3.73 12.33
C ILE A 94 18.44 4.95 12.69
N LEU A 95 17.52 5.31 11.81
CA LEU A 95 16.44 6.24 12.10
C LEU A 95 15.26 5.45 12.66
N THR A 96 14.85 5.73 13.90
CA THR A 96 13.79 4.94 14.56
C THR A 96 12.38 5.49 14.34
N ALA A 97 12.27 6.72 13.84
CA ALA A 97 11.04 7.53 13.74
C ALA A 97 10.31 7.81 15.07
N ALA A 98 10.76 7.23 16.19
CA ALA A 98 10.18 7.40 17.53
C ALA A 98 11.11 8.15 18.50
N GLY A 99 12.31 8.51 18.05
CA GLY A 99 13.32 9.14 18.89
C GLY A 99 14.60 9.49 18.12
N PRO A 100 15.71 9.75 18.82
CA PRO A 100 16.98 10.07 18.18
C PRO A 100 17.51 8.89 17.35
N ALA A 101 18.35 9.23 16.37
CA ALA A 101 19.04 8.24 15.56
C ALA A 101 20.07 7.45 16.39
N ILE A 102 20.21 6.16 16.10
CA ILE A 102 21.24 5.30 16.69
C ILE A 102 22.40 5.21 15.69
N GLN A 103 23.56 5.72 16.08
CA GLN A 103 24.78 5.63 15.27
C GLN A 103 25.46 4.28 15.49
N ALA A 104 25.99 3.69 14.41
CA ALA A 104 26.64 2.38 14.42
C ALA A 104 25.79 1.30 15.14
N GLY A 105 24.47 1.39 15.01
CA GLY A 105 23.52 0.51 15.67
C GLY A 105 23.30 -0.80 14.92
N SER A 106 22.62 -1.70 15.60
CA SER A 106 22.27 -3.03 15.12
C SER A 106 20.78 -3.33 15.34
N ILE A 107 20.20 -4.16 14.48
CA ILE A 107 18.81 -4.64 14.52
C ILE A 107 18.80 -6.15 14.39
N LEU A 108 18.17 -6.83 15.35
CA LEU A 108 17.92 -8.27 15.28
C LEU A 108 16.48 -8.52 14.82
N LEU A 109 16.33 -9.28 13.74
CA LEU A 109 15.07 -9.76 13.21
C LEU A 109 14.88 -11.24 13.56
N GLN A 110 13.74 -11.59 14.16
CA GLN A 110 13.35 -12.95 14.49
C GLN A 110 11.84 -13.12 14.30
N ASP A 111 11.44 -14.25 13.71
CA ASP A 111 10.02 -14.63 13.51
C ASP A 111 9.17 -13.51 12.87
N GLY A 112 9.74 -12.86 11.84
CA GLY A 112 9.11 -11.74 11.14
C GLY A 112 9.00 -10.43 11.91
N LYS A 113 9.64 -10.31 13.08
CA LYS A 113 9.57 -9.14 13.98
C LYS A 113 10.95 -8.59 14.30
N ILE A 114 10.99 -7.34 14.77
CA ILE A 114 12.18 -6.75 15.39
C ILE A 114 12.26 -7.27 16.83
N ALA A 115 13.26 -8.10 17.11
CA ALA A 115 13.50 -8.65 18.44
C ALA A 115 14.32 -7.68 19.31
N ALA A 116 15.26 -6.95 18.71
CA ALA A 116 16.08 -5.96 19.41
C ALA A 116 16.61 -4.88 18.45
N VAL A 117 16.82 -3.68 18.98
CA VAL A 117 17.47 -2.55 18.29
C VAL A 117 18.31 -1.77 19.30
N GLY A 118 19.54 -1.40 18.93
CA GLY A 118 20.45 -0.67 19.82
C GLY A 118 21.89 -0.66 19.34
N ALA A 119 22.78 -0.03 20.09
CA ALA A 119 24.22 -0.05 19.79
C ALA A 119 24.82 -1.46 19.98
N ASP A 120 24.44 -2.13 21.08
CA ASP A 120 24.97 -3.43 21.47
C ASP A 120 23.89 -4.51 21.35
N VAL A 121 23.71 -5.07 20.15
CA VAL A 121 22.79 -6.19 19.91
C VAL A 121 23.60 -7.43 19.52
N ALA A 122 23.46 -8.50 20.30
CA ALA A 122 24.14 -9.76 20.04
C ALA A 122 23.40 -10.63 19.02
N ALA A 123 24.14 -11.30 18.14
CA ALA A 123 23.61 -12.32 17.27
C ALA A 123 23.32 -13.62 18.05
N PRO A 124 22.11 -14.20 17.96
CA PRO A 124 21.89 -15.55 18.45
C PRO A 124 22.64 -16.59 17.59
N PRO A 125 22.90 -17.80 18.09
CA PRO A 125 23.54 -18.85 17.32
C PRO A 125 22.80 -19.14 16.01
N GLY A 126 23.55 -19.22 14.90
CA GLY A 126 22.98 -19.48 13.57
C GLY A 126 22.26 -18.29 12.94
N ALA A 127 22.35 -17.09 13.53
CA ALA A 127 21.86 -15.88 12.89
C ALA A 127 22.65 -15.57 11.61
N PHE A 128 21.94 -15.08 10.61
CA PHE A 128 22.55 -14.49 9.44
C PHE A 128 22.94 -13.05 9.73
N GLU A 129 24.21 -12.72 9.55
CA GLU A 129 24.71 -11.37 9.81
C GLU A 129 24.88 -10.56 8.53
N ILE A 130 24.44 -9.31 8.56
CA ILE A 130 24.59 -8.33 7.49
C ILE A 130 25.33 -7.12 8.06
N ASP A 131 26.50 -6.81 7.50
CA ASP A 131 27.21 -5.57 7.82
C ASP A 131 26.65 -4.41 6.99
N ALA A 132 26.11 -3.41 7.67
CA ALA A 132 25.50 -2.23 7.10
C ALA A 132 26.28 -0.94 7.44
N ALA A 133 27.59 -1.07 7.70
CA ALA A 133 28.49 0.08 7.87
C ALA A 133 28.33 1.12 6.74
N GLY A 134 28.15 2.39 7.14
CA GLY A 134 27.95 3.51 6.22
C GLY A 134 26.57 3.56 5.54
N ARG A 135 25.66 2.64 5.90
CA ARG A 135 24.29 2.59 5.37
C ARG A 135 23.29 3.12 6.37
N TRP A 136 22.13 3.50 5.84
CA TRP A 136 21.02 3.99 6.62
C TRP A 136 19.92 2.96 6.66
N ILE A 137 19.24 2.92 7.80
CA ILE A 137 18.09 2.08 8.03
C ILE A 137 16.95 2.97 8.53
N THR A 138 15.79 2.83 7.92
CA THR A 138 14.54 3.49 8.32
C THR A 138 13.44 2.45 8.50
N PRO A 139 12.35 2.77 9.22
CA PRO A 139 11.11 2.04 9.06
C PRO A 139 10.65 2.13 7.60
N GLY A 140 9.95 1.12 7.13
CA GLY A 140 9.24 1.19 5.87
C GLY A 140 8.17 2.29 5.91
N ILE A 141 7.96 2.96 4.79
CA ILE A 141 6.98 4.04 4.65
C ILE A 141 5.57 3.43 4.62
N ILE A 142 4.63 4.13 5.27
CA ILE A 142 3.21 3.81 5.27
C ILE A 142 2.47 4.85 4.44
N ASP A 143 1.88 4.43 3.32
CA ASP A 143 1.01 5.26 2.50
C ASP A 143 -0.43 5.16 3.01
N THR A 144 -0.96 6.25 3.58
CA THR A 144 -2.28 6.24 4.22
C THR A 144 -3.45 6.49 3.27
N HIS A 145 -3.16 6.83 2.01
CA HIS A 145 -4.18 7.11 1.00
C HIS A 145 -3.66 6.73 -0.38
N SER A 146 -3.93 5.50 -0.78
CA SER A 146 -3.41 4.93 -2.02
C SER A 146 -4.52 4.45 -2.94
N HIS A 147 -4.22 4.44 -4.24
CA HIS A 147 -5.04 3.82 -5.27
C HIS A 147 -4.24 2.84 -6.14
N LEU A 148 -3.03 2.46 -5.72
CA LEU A 148 -2.29 1.39 -6.40
C LEU A 148 -3.10 0.10 -6.42
N GLY A 149 -2.98 -0.67 -7.50
CA GLY A 149 -3.72 -1.92 -7.72
C GLY A 149 -5.18 -1.74 -8.16
N VAL A 150 -5.89 -0.67 -7.76
CA VAL A 150 -7.25 -0.35 -8.25
C VAL A 150 -7.24 0.60 -9.45
N TYR A 151 -6.15 1.35 -9.62
CA TYR A 151 -5.79 2.04 -10.88
C TYR A 151 -4.44 1.51 -11.38
N PRO A 152 -4.42 0.29 -11.94
CA PRO A 152 -3.19 -0.37 -12.31
C PRO A 152 -2.49 0.24 -13.52
N MET A 153 -1.18 -0.02 -13.64
CA MET A 153 -0.36 0.44 -14.77
C MET A 153 0.16 -0.74 -15.61
N PRO A 154 0.17 -0.64 -16.96
CA PRO A 154 -0.38 0.44 -17.78
C PRO A 154 -1.91 0.50 -17.68
N GLY A 155 -2.44 1.69 -17.43
CA GLY A 155 -3.86 1.89 -17.19
C GLY A 155 -4.66 2.04 -18.48
N ILE A 156 -5.82 1.37 -18.54
CA ILE A 156 -6.85 1.60 -19.55
C ILE A 156 -8.21 1.79 -18.85
N PRO A 157 -9.21 2.41 -19.50
CA PRO A 157 -10.52 2.63 -18.88
C PRO A 157 -11.16 1.33 -18.35
N ALA A 158 -10.91 0.19 -19.00
CA ALA A 158 -11.47 -1.10 -18.63
C ALA A 158 -10.85 -1.74 -17.37
N THR A 159 -9.73 -1.20 -16.86
CA THR A 159 -9.06 -1.69 -15.65
C THR A 159 -9.13 -0.67 -14.52
N SER A 160 -9.96 0.36 -14.66
CA SER A 160 -10.06 1.50 -13.75
C SER A 160 -11.09 1.22 -12.66
N ASP A 161 -10.74 0.37 -11.70
CA ASP A 161 -11.66 -0.18 -10.70
C ASP A 161 -11.72 0.62 -9.39
N GLY A 162 -11.10 1.80 -9.34
CA GLY A 162 -11.10 2.62 -8.13
C GLY A 162 -12.40 3.36 -7.82
N ASN A 163 -13.33 3.52 -8.77
CA ASN A 163 -14.57 4.30 -8.56
C ASN A 163 -15.82 3.56 -9.09
N GLU A 164 -16.75 3.22 -8.19
CA GLU A 164 -18.09 2.72 -8.55
C GLU A 164 -19.03 3.90 -8.82
N MET A 165 -19.11 4.33 -10.08
CA MET A 165 -19.78 5.59 -10.48
C MET A 165 -21.27 5.43 -10.83
N THR A 166 -21.88 4.29 -10.54
CA THR A 166 -23.29 4.04 -10.91
C THR A 166 -24.29 4.52 -9.85
N ASN A 167 -23.86 4.73 -8.61
CA ASN A 167 -24.70 5.18 -7.49
C ASN A 167 -23.92 6.15 -6.58
N PRO A 168 -24.52 7.27 -6.12
CA PRO A 168 -23.86 8.18 -5.17
C PRO A 168 -23.62 7.57 -3.76
N ASN A 169 -24.25 6.44 -3.43
CA ASN A 169 -23.97 5.70 -2.20
C ASN A 169 -23.61 4.25 -2.55
N THR A 170 -22.34 3.92 -2.35
CA THR A 170 -21.73 2.62 -2.65
C THR A 170 -20.93 2.11 -1.45
N ALA A 171 -21.38 2.44 -0.22
CA ALA A 171 -20.69 2.05 1.02
C ALA A 171 -20.56 0.52 1.22
N GLU A 172 -21.31 -0.26 0.46
CA GLU A 172 -21.26 -1.72 0.40
C GLU A 172 -20.07 -2.27 -0.40
N VAL A 173 -19.40 -1.47 -1.23
CA VAL A 173 -18.25 -1.94 -2.04
C VAL A 173 -16.96 -1.94 -1.22
N SER A 174 -15.99 -2.76 -1.66
CA SER A 174 -14.69 -2.85 -1.01
C SER A 174 -13.57 -2.85 -2.05
N ALA A 175 -12.57 -1.99 -1.85
CA ALA A 175 -11.39 -1.92 -2.72
C ALA A 175 -10.61 -3.24 -2.75
N GLU A 176 -10.76 -4.09 -1.72
CA GLU A 176 -10.13 -5.42 -1.66
C GLU A 176 -10.57 -6.34 -2.81
N HIS A 177 -11.77 -6.14 -3.37
CA HIS A 177 -12.30 -6.92 -4.48
C HIS A 177 -11.82 -6.42 -5.85
N ALA A 178 -11.20 -5.25 -5.90
CA ALA A 178 -10.74 -4.59 -7.12
C ALA A 178 -9.22 -4.57 -7.26
N ILE A 179 -8.49 -4.89 -6.19
CA ILE A 179 -7.03 -4.82 -6.20
C ILE A 179 -6.44 -5.85 -7.18
N TRP A 180 -5.58 -5.39 -8.09
CA TRP A 180 -4.75 -6.27 -8.91
C TRP A 180 -3.36 -6.44 -8.28
N PRO A 181 -3.07 -7.55 -7.58
CA PRO A 181 -1.83 -7.69 -6.80
C PRO A 181 -0.55 -7.73 -7.63
N GLN A 182 -0.65 -7.95 -8.94
CA GLN A 182 0.48 -7.98 -9.87
C GLN A 182 0.74 -6.62 -10.54
N ASP A 183 0.09 -5.55 -10.08
CA ASP A 183 0.37 -4.19 -10.55
C ASP A 183 1.86 -3.86 -10.36
N PRO A 184 2.61 -3.58 -11.44
CA PRO A 184 4.04 -3.28 -11.36
C PRO A 184 4.34 -2.03 -10.53
N GLN A 185 3.35 -1.19 -10.26
CA GLN A 185 3.49 -0.04 -9.38
C GLN A 185 3.84 -0.45 -7.93
N PHE A 186 3.45 -1.64 -7.47
CA PHE A 186 3.82 -2.10 -6.12
C PHE A 186 5.33 -2.30 -5.97
N GLU A 187 6.00 -2.84 -6.98
CA GLU A 187 7.45 -3.00 -6.99
C GLU A 187 8.16 -1.63 -7.03
N LEU A 188 7.59 -0.66 -7.75
CA LEU A 188 8.10 0.71 -7.76
C LEU A 188 7.92 1.40 -6.41
N ALA A 189 6.77 1.21 -5.76
CA ALA A 189 6.51 1.74 -4.42
C ALA A 189 7.46 1.12 -3.40
N LEU A 190 7.70 -0.20 -3.48
CA LEU A 190 8.65 -0.93 -2.65
C LEU A 190 10.09 -0.43 -2.86
N ALA A 191 10.51 -0.18 -4.10
CA ALA A 191 11.81 0.42 -4.41
C ALA A 191 11.96 1.84 -3.84
N GLY A 192 10.85 2.58 -3.72
CA GLY A 192 10.77 3.86 -3.02
C GLY A 192 10.71 3.75 -1.49
N GLY A 193 10.65 2.54 -0.95
CA GLY A 193 10.61 2.26 0.49
C GLY A 193 9.20 2.22 1.10
N VAL A 194 8.14 2.18 0.31
CA VAL A 194 6.76 1.96 0.78
C VAL A 194 6.55 0.48 1.05
N THR A 195 6.03 0.15 2.23
CA THR A 195 5.94 -1.24 2.71
C THR A 195 4.57 -1.62 3.22
N ALA A 196 3.75 -0.61 3.52
CA ALA A 196 2.34 -0.76 3.83
C ALA A 196 1.57 0.38 3.18
N MET A 197 0.34 0.10 2.76
CA MET A 197 -0.54 1.11 2.20
C MET A 197 -2.00 0.83 2.51
N HIS A 198 -2.77 1.89 2.62
CA HIS A 198 -4.23 1.84 2.70
C HIS A 198 -4.79 2.15 1.31
N ILE A 199 -5.26 1.10 0.64
CA ILE A 199 -5.88 1.20 -0.68
C ILE A 199 -7.37 1.41 -0.47
N LEU A 200 -7.91 2.48 -1.08
CA LEU A 200 -9.29 2.89 -0.88
C LEU A 200 -9.94 3.31 -2.21
N PRO A 201 -11.29 3.35 -2.28
CA PRO A 201 -11.99 3.90 -3.42
C PRO A 201 -11.53 5.34 -3.75
N GLY A 202 -11.63 5.73 -5.01
CA GLY A 202 -11.33 7.07 -5.45
C GLY A 202 -12.37 8.09 -5.00
N SER A 203 -12.17 9.32 -5.46
CA SER A 203 -13.21 10.35 -5.39
C SER A 203 -14.07 10.25 -6.64
N ALA A 204 -15.39 10.12 -6.46
CA ALA A 204 -16.41 10.07 -7.51
C ALA A 204 -17.53 11.08 -7.21
#